data_AF-A0A3B9IUK1-F1
#
_entry.id   AF-A0A3B9IUK1-F1
#
_cell.length_a   1.000
_cell.length_b   1.000
_cell.length_c   1.000
_cell.angle_alpha   90.00
_cell.angle_beta   90.00
_cell.angle_gamma   90.00
#
_symmetry.space_group_name_H-M   'P 1'
#
loop_
_entity.id
_entity.type
_entity.pdbx_description
1 polymer ?
#
loop_
_entity_poly.entity_id
_entity_poly.type
_entity_poly.pdbx_seq_one_letter_code
_entity_poly.pdbx_strand_id
1 'polypeptide(L)' 'AGNAVKFTTAGHVSIEVSAVAHREVDPDGRGRLRFRVEDTGVGIAADHLDQLFRPFSQADASVTRRFG' A
#
# COMPACT_ATOMS: atom_id res chain seq x y z
N ALA A 1 3.82 2.04 3.75
CA ALA A 1 4.17 0.79 4.47
C ALA A 1 3.31 0.51 5.72
N GLY A 2 2.37 1.37 6.13
CA GLY A 2 1.62 1.18 7.39
C GLY A 2 0.84 -0.14 7.49
N ASN A 3 0.07 -0.51 6.46
CA ASN A 3 -0.68 -1.76 6.44
C ASN A 3 0.24 -3.00 6.52
N ALA A 4 1.30 -3.02 5.71
CA ALA A 4 2.29 -4.11 5.72
C ALA A 4 2.87 -4.36 7.12
N VAL A 5 3.24 -3.28 7.84
CA VAL A 5 3.74 -3.38 9.23
C VAL A 5 2.65 -3.86 10.19
N LYS A 6 1.42 -3.36 10.06
CA LYS A 6 0.29 -3.74 10.91
C LYS A 6 -0.07 -5.23 10.81
N PHE A 7 0.07 -5.83 9.63
CA PHE A 7 -0.40 -7.20 9.35
C PHE A 7 0.72 -8.25 9.24
N THR A 8 1.98 -7.86 9.43
CA THR A 8 3.13 -8.78 9.46
C THR A 8 3.67 -8.90 10.88
N THR A 9 3.16 -9.87 11.65
CA THR A 9 3.60 -10.11 13.04
C THR A 9 4.97 -10.79 13.12
N ALA A 10 5.34 -11.58 12.12
CA ALA A 10 6.63 -12.23 11.98
C ALA A 10 6.96 -12.34 10.48
N GLY A 11 8.25 -12.29 10.14
CA GLY A 11 8.73 -12.25 8.76
C GLY A 11 9.31 -10.87 8.42
N HIS A 12 9.02 -10.35 7.23
CA HIS A 12 9.63 -9.09 6.78
C HIS A 12 8.68 -8.25 5.92
N VAL A 13 9.00 -6.96 5.86
CA VAL A 13 8.42 -5.98 4.96
C VAL A 13 9.57 -5.38 4.15
N SER A 14 9.48 -5.39 2.82
CA SER A 14 10.45 -4.78 1.93
C SER A 14 9.86 -3.57 1.20
N ILE A 15 10.70 -2.57 0.95
CA ILE A 15 10.36 -1.40 0.15
C ILE A 15 11.39 -1.27 -0.95
N GLU A 16 10.93 -1.24 -2.18
CA GLU A 16 11.75 -1.08 -3.37
C GLU A 16 11.32 0.20 -4.11
N VAL A 17 12.31 0.95 -4.58
CA VAL A 17 12.11 2.12 -5.44
C VAL A 17 12.85 1.90 -6.74
N SER A 18 12.13 1.99 -7.86
CA SER A 18 12.70 1.86 -9.20
C SER A 18 12.21 2.98 -10.12
N ALA A 19 13.05 3.40 -11.06
CA ALA A 19 12.62 4.28 -12.13
C ALA A 19 11.74 3.49 -13.11
N VAL A 20 10.62 4.07 -13.51
CA VAL A 20 9.82 3.54 -14.62
C VAL A 20 10.50 3.98 -15.91
N ALA A 21 10.71 3.04 -16.85
CA ALA A 21 11.54 3.26 -18.03
C ALA A 21 11.19 4.56 -18.78
N HIS A 22 12.21 5.16 -19.40
CA HIS A 22 12.25 6.50 -20.04
C HIS A 22 11.12 6.88 -21.01
N ARG A 23 10.18 5.99 -21.35
CA ARG A 23 9.01 6.31 -22.18
C ARG A 23 7.82 6.86 -21.37
N GLU A 24 7.84 6.76 -20.05
CA GLU A 24 6.80 7.31 -19.17
C GLU A 24 7.27 8.61 -18.51
N VAL A 25 7.66 9.56 -19.34
CA VAL A 25 7.89 10.94 -18.90
C VAL A 25 6.55 11.66 -18.91
N ASP A 26 6.26 12.42 -17.86
CA ASP A 26 5.07 13.28 -17.85
C ASP A 26 5.20 14.45 -18.86
N PRO A 27 4.13 15.20 -19.14
CA PRO A 27 4.19 16.34 -20.06
C PRO A 27 5.20 17.44 -19.68
N ASP A 28 5.66 17.47 -18.43
CA ASP A 28 6.62 18.44 -17.90
C ASP A 28 8.07 17.92 -17.92
N GLY A 29 8.32 16.73 -18.48
CA GLY A 29 9.67 16.17 -18.56
C GLY A 29 10.10 15.38 -17.33
N ARG A 30 9.20 15.07 -16.39
CA ARG A 30 9.52 14.34 -15.15
C ARG A 30 9.36 12.83 -15.36
N GLY A 31 10.37 12.07 -14.93
CA GLY A 31 10.28 10.62 -14.88
C GLY A 31 9.38 10.13 -13.74
N ARG A 32 8.78 8.96 -13.91
CA ARG A 32 8.00 8.29 -12.85
C ARG A 32 8.88 7.37 -12.01
N LEU A 33 8.66 7.37 -10.70
CA LEU A 33 9.22 6.38 -9.79
C LEU A 33 8.12 5.39 -9.39
N ARG A 34 8.46 4.11 -9.36
CA ARG A 34 7.62 3.04 -8.82
C ARG A 34 8.09 2.74 -7.40
N PHE A 35 7.14 2.80 -6.48
CA PHE A 35 7.31 2.32 -5.12
C PHE A 35 6.60 0.98 -5.00
N ARG A 36 7.33 -0.06 -4.59
CA ARG A 36 6.77 -1.38 -4.29
C ARG A 36 6.94 -1.62 -2.79
N VAL A 37 5.86 -2.02 -2.14
CA VAL A 37 5.86 -2.52 -0.77
C VAL A 37 5.43 -3.97 -0.83
N GLU A 38 6.22 -4.86 -0.24
CA GLU A 38 5.92 -6.29 -0.14
C GLU A 38 6.05 -6.73 1.31
N ASP A 39 5.19 -7.64 1.74
CA ASP A 39 5.22 -8.20 3.08
C ASP A 39 4.87 -9.69 3.09
N THR A 40 5.25 -10.37 4.17
CA THR A 40 4.96 -11.79 4.39
C THR A 40 3.86 -12.01 5.44
N GLY A 41 2.98 -11.02 5.62
CA GLY A 41 1.88 -11.10 6.58
C GLY A 41 0.80 -12.09 6.19
N VAL A 42 -0.35 -12.02 6.86
CA VAL A 42 -1.49 -12.93 6.65
C VAL A 42 -2.10 -12.88 5.24
N GLY A 43 -1.70 -11.89 4.42
CA GLY A 43 -2.24 -11.68 3.09
C GLY A 43 -3.64 -11.04 3.11
N ILE A 44 -4.28 -11.02 1.94
CA ILE A 44 -5.62 -10.45 1.75
C ILE A 44 -6.50 -11.55 1.18
N ALA A 45 -7.64 -11.80 1.82
CA ALA A 45 -8.61 -12.77 1.34
C ALA A 45 -9.17 -12.33 -0.04
N ALA A 46 -9.40 -13.27 -0.95
CA ALA A 46 -9.73 -12.98 -2.34
C ALA A 46 -11.02 -12.14 -2.50
N ASP A 47 -12.01 -12.40 -1.65
CA ASP A 47 -13.28 -11.68 -1.54
C ASP A 47 -13.14 -10.23 -1.04
N HIS A 48 -12.00 -9.88 -0.44
CA HIS A 48 -11.70 -8.53 0.02
C HIS A 48 -10.90 -7.71 -1.01
N LEU A 49 -10.39 -8.32 -2.09
CA LEU A 49 -9.57 -7.62 -3.09
C LEU A 49 -10.33 -6.48 -3.77
N ASP A 50 -11.61 -6.68 -4.10
CA ASP A 50 -12.48 -5.69 -4.76
C ASP A 50 -12.81 -4.46 -3.89
N GLN A 51 -12.45 -4.52 -2.61
CA GLN A 51 -12.72 -3.46 -1.64
C GLN A 51 -11.48 -2.64 -1.28
N LEU A 52 -10.28 -3.09 -1.66
CA LEU A 52 -9.00 -2.50 -1.24
C LEU A 52 -8.86 -1.01 -1.56
N PHE A 53 -9.40 -0.59 -2.70
CA PHE A 53 -9.29 0.79 -3.19
C PHE A 53 -10.60 1.57 -3.07
N ARG A 54 -11.61 1.00 -2.39
CA ARG A 54 -12.82 1.75 -2.09
C ARG A 54 -12.49 2.77 -1.00
N PRO A 55 -13.05 4.00 -1.08
CA PRO A 55 -12.89 4.97 -0.02
C PRO A 55 -13.32 4.35 1.31
N PHE A 56 -12.47 4.50 2.33
CA PHE A 56 -12.81 4.04 3.67
C PHE A 56 -13.96 4.89 4.20
N SER A 57 -15.16 4.32 4.30
CA SER A 57 -16.30 4.96 4.95
C SER A 57 -16.28 4.60 6.43
N GLN A 58 -15.66 5.46 7.24
CA GLN A 58 -15.66 5.29 8.68
C GLN A 58 -17.02 5.73 9.24
N ALA A 59 -17.88 4.77 9.58
CA ALA A 59 -19.20 5.07 10.15
C ALA A 59 -19.14 5.52 11.62
N ASP A 60 -18.00 5.39 12.30
CA ASP A 60 -17.88 5.70 13.72
C ASP A 60 -16.48 6.26 14.09
N ALA A 61 -16.46 7.48 14.63
CA ALA A 61 -15.25 8.25 14.94
C ALA A 61 -14.47 7.73 16.18
N SER A 62 -14.93 6.64 16.80
CA SER A 62 -14.34 6.11 18.04
C SER A 62 -13.14 5.16 17.84
N VAL A 63 -12.91 4.64 16.62
CA VAL A 63 -11.93 3.56 16.38
C VAL A 63 -10.52 4.05 16.04
N THR A 64 -10.35 5.34 15.69
CA THR A 64 -9.08 5.89 15.19
C THR A 64 -7.94 5.89 16.22
N ARG A 65 -8.23 5.81 17.52
CA ARG A 65 -7.18 5.85 18.57
C ARG A 65 -6.45 4.53 18.82
N ARG A 66 -6.95 3.39 18.35
CA ARG A 66 -6.39 2.08 18.71
C ARG A 66 -5.57 1.41 17.60
N PHE A 67 -5.70 1.88 16.35
CA PHE A 67 -5.07 1.26 15.19
C PHE A 67 -4.64 2.24 14.08
N GLY A 68 -4.60 3.55 14.38
CA GLY A 68 -4.09 4.58 13.49
C GLY A 68 -2.57 4.64 13.50
#